data_AF-A0A651DC62-F1
#
_entry.id   AF-A0A651DC62-F1
#
_cell.length_a   1.000
_cell.length_b   1.000
_cell.length_c   1.000
_cell.angle_alpha   90.00
_cell.angle_beta   90.00
_cell.angle_gamma   90.00
#
_symmetry.space_group_name_H-M   'P 1'
#
loop_
_entity.id
_entity.type
_entity.pdbx_description
1 polymer ?
#
loop_
_entity_poly.entity_id
_entity_poly.type
_entity_poly.pdbx_seq_one_letter_code
_entity_poly.pdbx_strand_id
1 'polypeptide(L)'
;MTAPNEKDDVERGGEASELPPPPSIWSFAERGPGRMALEAALGGAAGYLLATPLGLEELRLSLALLGAVAAPLSLTLTPLEGPPAYRAMRYGMALAVILTLVVSFAGQGRERPIGELLYWGAFFFIIGAIAHGALALTLDRGEGR
;
A
#
# COMPACT_ATOMS: atom_id res chain seq x y z
N MET A 1 -44.97 16.72 -52.86
CA MET A 1 -43.90 17.72 -52.66
C MET A 1 -43.49 17.61 -51.19
N THR A 2 -42.53 16.70 -50.91
CA THR A 2 -41.12 16.96 -50.51
C THR A 2 -41.00 17.31 -49.02
N ALA A 3 -40.41 16.51 -48.12
CA ALA A 3 -39.62 15.27 -48.21
C ALA A 3 -39.70 14.52 -46.84
N PRO A 4 -39.42 13.20 -46.78
CA PRO A 4 -39.25 12.48 -45.53
C PRO A 4 -37.92 12.87 -44.86
N ASN A 5 -37.91 12.95 -43.52
CA ASN A 5 -36.72 13.32 -42.74
C ASN A 5 -35.75 12.12 -42.68
N GLU A 6 -34.93 11.99 -43.71
CA GLU A 6 -33.80 11.09 -43.83
C GLU A 6 -32.66 11.58 -42.93
N LYS A 7 -32.75 11.36 -41.62
CA LYS A 7 -31.63 11.44 -40.66
C LYS A 7 -31.71 10.43 -39.51
N ASP A 8 -32.49 9.36 -39.68
CA ASP A 8 -32.15 8.07 -39.07
C ASP A 8 -31.24 7.38 -40.08
N ASP A 9 -29.94 7.50 -39.88
CA ASP A 9 -28.94 6.46 -40.14
C ASP A 9 -27.54 7.08 -40.16
N VAL A 10 -26.62 6.41 -39.46
CA VAL A 10 -25.17 6.62 -39.50
C VAL A 10 -24.62 7.79 -38.66
N GLU A 11 -24.66 7.65 -37.33
CA GLU A 11 -23.42 7.66 -36.54
C GLU A 11 -23.51 6.63 -35.41
N ARG A 12 -23.54 5.35 -35.83
CA ARG A 12 -22.91 4.24 -35.10
C ARG A 12 -21.39 4.49 -35.12
N GLY A 13 -20.94 5.57 -34.50
CA GLY A 13 -19.55 5.85 -34.23
C GLY A 13 -19.15 4.96 -33.06
N GLY A 14 -18.39 3.92 -33.36
CA GLY A 14 -18.13 2.81 -32.46
C GLY A 14 -17.75 3.26 -31.05
N GLU A 15 -18.22 2.48 -30.09
CA GLU A 15 -17.45 2.21 -28.88
C GLU A 15 -16.04 1.80 -29.33
N ALA A 16 -15.19 2.78 -29.57
CA ALA A 16 -13.77 2.61 -29.43
C ALA A 16 -13.63 2.22 -27.97
N SER A 17 -13.58 0.90 -27.75
CA SER A 17 -12.98 0.28 -26.60
C SER A 17 -11.66 1.01 -26.38
N GLU A 18 -11.69 2.07 -25.57
CA GLU A 18 -10.52 2.71 -25.03
C GLU A 18 -9.86 1.62 -24.20
N LEU A 19 -8.97 0.88 -24.86
CA LEU A 19 -8.07 -0.02 -24.20
C LEU A 19 -7.39 0.81 -23.11
N PRO A 20 -7.35 0.33 -21.86
CA PRO A 20 -6.73 1.08 -20.78
C PRO A 20 -5.32 1.50 -21.24
N PRO A 21 -4.91 2.74 -20.98
CA PRO A 21 -3.61 3.23 -21.39
C PRO A 21 -2.54 2.24 -20.91
N PRO A 22 -1.52 1.96 -21.73
CA PRO A 22 -0.50 0.98 -21.36
C PRO A 22 0.10 1.35 -20.01
N PRO A 23 0.40 0.36 -19.15
CA PRO A 23 0.97 0.60 -17.83
C PRO A 23 2.20 1.49 -17.97
N SER A 24 2.18 2.65 -17.31
CA SER A 24 3.28 3.60 -17.37
C SER A 24 4.55 2.97 -16.79
N ILE A 25 5.72 3.39 -17.26
CA ILE A 25 7.02 3.01 -16.67
C ILE A 25 7.01 3.23 -15.15
N TRP A 26 6.26 4.24 -14.71
CA TRP A 26 6.00 4.56 -13.32
C TRP A 26 5.26 3.45 -12.56
N SER A 27 4.18 2.89 -13.11
CA SER A 27 3.48 1.74 -12.50
C SER A 27 4.40 0.51 -12.36
N PHE A 28 5.33 0.33 -13.30
CA PHE A 28 6.37 -0.69 -13.24
C PHE A 28 7.44 -0.39 -12.21
N ALA A 29 7.82 0.87 -12.00
CA ALA A 29 8.76 1.27 -10.96
C ALA A 29 8.15 1.15 -9.55
N GLU A 30 6.87 1.48 -9.39
CA GLU A 30 6.18 1.42 -8.10
C GLU A 30 5.82 0.00 -7.64
N ARG A 31 5.68 -0.96 -8.55
CA ARG A 31 5.36 -2.37 -8.21
C ARG A 31 6.36 -3.38 -8.77
N GLY A 32 7.50 -2.91 -9.27
CA GLY A 32 8.52 -3.76 -9.84
C GLY A 32 9.17 -4.68 -8.80
N PRO A 33 9.80 -5.79 -9.23
CA PRO A 33 10.49 -6.71 -8.33
C PRO A 33 11.54 -6.02 -7.44
N GLY A 34 12.27 -5.05 -7.99
CA GLY A 34 13.25 -4.25 -7.23
C GLY A 34 12.61 -3.40 -6.13
N ARG A 35 11.43 -2.85 -6.41
CA ARG A 35 10.66 -2.07 -5.43
C ARG A 35 10.08 -2.94 -4.32
N MET A 36 9.55 -4.11 -4.67
CA MET A 36 9.10 -5.12 -3.69
C MET A 36 10.25 -5.60 -2.80
N ALA A 37 11.43 -5.85 -3.38
CA ALA A 37 12.62 -6.23 -2.62
C ALA A 37 13.08 -5.12 -1.66
N LEU A 38 13.04 -3.86 -2.11
CA LEU A 38 13.37 -2.72 -1.25
C LEU A 38 12.37 -2.58 -0.09
N GLU A 39 11.07 -2.68 -0.35
CA GLU A 39 10.04 -2.67 0.70
C GLU A 39 10.23 -3.82 1.68
N ALA A 40 10.54 -5.03 1.19
CA ALA A 40 10.83 -6.17 2.05
C ALA A 40 12.06 -5.92 2.94
N ALA A 41 13.13 -5.33 2.40
CA ALA A 41 14.32 -4.98 3.16
C ALA A 41 14.03 -3.90 4.22
N LEU A 42 13.30 -2.84 3.84
CA LEU A 42 12.92 -1.76 4.75
C LEU A 42 11.97 -2.24 5.85
N GLY A 43 10.95 -2.99 5.47
CA GLY A 43 10.01 -3.60 6.41
C GLY A 43 10.72 -4.55 7.36
N GLY A 44 11.64 -5.38 6.87
CA GLY A 44 12.41 -6.28 7.71
C GLY A 44 13.37 -5.58 8.65
N ALA A 45 14.05 -4.53 8.20
CA ALA A 45 14.87 -3.68 9.06
C ALA A 45 14.02 -3.00 10.15
N ALA A 46 12.86 -2.45 9.79
CA ALA A 46 11.95 -1.84 10.75
C ALA A 46 11.46 -2.86 11.80
N GLY A 47 11.06 -4.06 11.37
CA GLY A 47 10.67 -5.15 12.26
C GLY A 47 11.80 -5.59 13.20
N TYR A 48 13.02 -5.70 12.68
CA TYR A 48 14.21 -6.01 13.49
C TYR A 48 14.47 -4.94 14.56
N LEU A 49 14.39 -3.66 14.19
CA LEU A 49 14.63 -2.54 15.10
C LEU A 49 13.54 -2.41 16.16
N LEU A 50 12.29 -2.71 15.82
CA LEU A 50 11.16 -2.70 16.75
C LEU A 50 11.29 -3.73 17.87
N ALA A 51 12.08 -4.79 17.72
CA ALA A 51 12.23 -5.79 18.78
C ALA A 51 12.77 -5.21 20.10
N THR A 52 13.69 -4.24 20.03
CA THR A 52 14.34 -3.63 21.20
C THR A 52 13.41 -2.76 22.05
N PRO A 53 12.71 -1.75 21.50
CA PRO A 53 11.78 -0.94 22.30
C PRO A 53 10.58 -1.73 22.82
N LEU A 54 10.32 -2.92 22.26
CA LEU A 54 9.24 -3.80 22.70
C LEU A 54 9.67 -4.86 23.73
N GLY A 55 10.98 -4.98 24.03
CA GLY A 55 11.50 -6.03 24.91
C GLY A 55 11.25 -7.44 24.36
N LEU A 56 11.25 -7.59 23.04
CA LEU A 56 10.99 -8.82 22.30
C LEU A 56 12.23 -9.27 21.52
N GLU A 57 13.42 -9.13 22.11
CA GLU A 57 14.69 -9.44 21.44
C GLU A 57 14.78 -10.91 21.00
N GLU A 58 14.16 -11.81 21.75
CA GLU A 58 14.07 -13.24 21.40
C GLU A 58 13.26 -13.49 20.12
N LEU A 59 12.31 -12.59 19.80
CA LEU A 59 11.45 -12.65 18.61
C LEU A 59 11.95 -11.75 17.48
N ARG A 60 13.16 -11.20 17.60
CA ARG A 60 13.67 -10.18 16.66
C ARG A 60 13.69 -10.65 15.21
N LEU A 61 14.11 -11.89 14.96
CA LEU A 61 14.10 -12.47 13.62
C LEU A 61 12.67 -12.67 13.10
N SER A 62 11.74 -13.09 13.95
CA SER A 62 10.32 -13.22 13.58
C SER A 62 9.70 -11.87 13.24
N LEU A 63 10.03 -10.81 13.98
CA LEU A 63 9.58 -9.46 13.68
C LEU A 63 10.19 -8.91 12.39
N ALA A 64 11.47 -9.22 12.12
CA ALA A 64 12.09 -8.87 10.84
C ALA A 64 11.41 -9.58 9.67
N LEU A 65 11.14 -10.88 9.77
CA LEU A 65 10.41 -11.61 8.74
C LEU A 65 8.99 -11.07 8.54
N LEU A 66 8.29 -10.77 9.64
CA LEU A 66 6.97 -10.18 9.60
C LEU A 66 6.97 -8.84 8.85
N GLY A 67 7.89 -7.95 9.20
CA GLY A 67 8.03 -6.67 8.52
C GLY A 67 8.37 -6.83 7.03
N ALA A 68 9.25 -7.79 6.70
CA ALA A 68 9.66 -8.07 5.31
C ALA A 68 8.52 -8.60 4.43
N VAL A 69 7.50 -9.22 5.02
CA VAL A 69 6.30 -9.68 4.31
C VAL A 69 5.20 -8.62 4.32
N ALA A 70 4.98 -7.94 5.45
CA ALA A 70 3.89 -6.99 5.61
C ALA A 70 4.06 -5.72 4.77
N ALA A 71 5.29 -5.20 4.64
CA ALA A 71 5.57 -4.00 3.85
C ALA A 71 5.25 -4.16 2.35
N PRO A 72 5.76 -5.18 1.62
CA PRO A 72 5.41 -5.36 0.21
C PRO A 72 3.93 -5.71 0.01
N LEU A 73 3.31 -6.45 0.94
CA LEU A 73 1.86 -6.70 0.89
C LEU A 73 1.04 -5.41 1.07
N SER A 74 1.49 -4.50 1.93
CA SER A 74 0.85 -3.19 2.09
C SER A 74 0.99 -2.34 0.83
N LEU A 75 2.14 -2.43 0.15
CA LEU A 75 2.38 -1.74 -1.11
C LEU A 75 1.44 -2.24 -2.23
N THR A 76 1.18 -3.55 -2.34
CA THR A 76 0.25 -4.08 -3.35
C THR A 76 -1.18 -3.62 -3.14
N LEU A 77 -1.57 -3.40 -1.87
CA LEU A 77 -2.87 -2.87 -1.47
C LEU A 77 -2.97 -1.33 -1.60
N THR A 78 -1.83 -0.65 -1.78
CA THR A 78 -1.79 0.80 -1.92
C THR A 78 -2.16 1.18 -3.36
N PRO A 79 -3.13 2.10 -3.57
CA PRO A 79 -3.45 2.61 -4.90
C PRO A 79 -2.23 3.24 -5.56
N LEU A 80 -2.04 2.95 -6.83
CA LEU A 80 -1.00 3.59 -7.66
C LEU A 80 -1.32 5.07 -7.86
N GLU A 81 -2.58 5.41 -8.07
CA GLU A 81 -2.99 6.76 -8.41
C GLU A 81 -3.52 7.54 -7.19
N GLY A 82 -3.39 8.86 -7.27
CA GLY A 82 -3.94 9.81 -6.30
C GLY A 82 -2.87 10.63 -5.57
N PRO A 83 -3.30 11.61 -4.75
CA PRO A 83 -2.39 12.47 -4.02
C PRO A 83 -1.45 11.70 -3.09
N PRO A 84 -0.21 12.17 -2.85
CA PRO A 84 0.77 11.45 -2.01
C PRO A 84 0.24 11.18 -0.61
N ALA A 85 -0.49 12.14 -0.03
CA ALA A 85 -1.14 11.98 1.27
C ALA A 85 -2.18 10.85 1.27
N TYR A 86 -2.94 10.69 0.18
CA TYR A 86 -3.92 9.60 0.05
C TYR A 86 -3.22 8.23 -0.04
N ARG A 87 -2.18 8.10 -0.88
CA ARG A 87 -1.40 6.86 -0.99
C ARG A 87 -0.76 6.49 0.35
N ALA A 88 -0.18 7.46 1.04
CA ALA A 88 0.40 7.30 2.38
C ALA A 88 -0.62 6.77 3.40
N MET A 89 -1.82 7.37 3.48
CA MET A 89 -2.87 6.89 4.38
C MET A 89 -3.33 5.47 4.03
N ARG A 90 -3.43 5.14 2.74
CA ARG A 90 -3.81 3.79 2.28
C ARG A 90 -2.75 2.74 2.64
N TYR A 91 -1.48 3.06 2.42
CA TYR A 91 -0.38 2.19 2.84
C TYR A 91 -0.38 1.99 4.36
N GLY A 92 -0.48 3.07 5.13
CA GLY A 92 -0.55 3.01 6.60
C GLY A 92 -1.72 2.16 7.09
N MET A 93 -2.90 2.29 6.48
CA MET A 93 -4.07 1.49 6.82
C MET A 93 -3.85 0.00 6.50
N ALA A 94 -3.33 -0.32 5.32
CA ALA A 94 -3.04 -1.69 4.93
C ALA A 94 -2.04 -2.35 5.91
N LEU A 95 -0.96 -1.64 6.23
CA LEU A 95 0.05 -2.09 7.17
C LEU A 95 -0.53 -2.29 8.57
N ALA A 96 -1.34 -1.35 9.05
CA ALA A 96 -2.00 -1.42 10.34
C ALA A 96 -2.89 -2.65 10.45
N VAL A 97 -3.71 -2.94 9.44
CA VAL A 97 -4.59 -4.12 9.44
C VAL A 97 -3.76 -5.40 9.45
N ILE A 98 -2.77 -5.53 8.58
CA ILE A 98 -1.93 -6.73 8.47
C ILE A 98 -1.20 -7.01 9.79
N LEU A 99 -0.50 -6.01 10.33
CA LEU A 99 0.30 -6.18 11.54
C LEU A 99 -0.57 -6.35 12.78
N THR A 100 -1.71 -5.66 12.89
CA THR A 100 -2.63 -5.84 14.01
C THR A 100 -3.26 -7.23 14.00
N LEU A 101 -3.61 -7.75 12.81
CA LEU A 101 -4.04 -9.15 12.67
C LEU A 101 -2.95 -10.10 13.15
N VAL A 102 -1.70 -9.90 12.74
CA VAL A 102 -0.60 -10.74 13.22
C VAL A 102 -0.44 -10.65 14.73
N VAL A 103 -0.47 -9.46 15.32
CA VAL A 103 -0.41 -9.26 16.77
C VAL A 103 -1.59 -9.93 17.50
N SER A 104 -2.78 -9.95 16.87
CA SER A 104 -3.96 -10.62 17.43
C SER A 104 -3.80 -12.15 17.52
N PHE A 105 -3.05 -12.74 16.60
CA PHE A 105 -2.73 -14.18 16.61
C PHE A 105 -1.40 -14.50 17.33
N ALA A 106 -0.52 -13.52 17.48
CA ALA A 106 0.75 -13.64 18.19
C ALA A 106 0.54 -13.43 19.70
N GLY A 107 0.17 -14.49 20.40
CA GLY A 107 0.06 -14.51 21.86
C GLY A 107 -0.32 -15.90 22.37
N GLN A 108 0.31 -16.35 23.45
CA GLN A 108 -0.06 -17.63 24.08
C GLN A 108 -1.40 -17.48 24.81
N GLY A 109 -2.45 -18.15 24.28
CA GLY A 109 -3.64 -18.54 25.04
C GLY A 109 -4.44 -17.42 25.73
N ARG A 110 -4.31 -16.16 25.28
CA ARG A 110 -5.08 -15.03 25.81
C ARG A 110 -5.65 -14.21 24.67
N GLU A 111 -6.95 -13.95 24.74
CA GLU A 111 -7.57 -12.87 23.98
C GLU A 111 -6.88 -11.56 24.36
N ARG A 112 -6.24 -10.88 23.40
CA ARG A 112 -5.72 -9.53 23.66
C ARG A 112 -6.91 -8.58 23.78
N PRO A 113 -6.95 -7.71 24.80
CA PRO A 113 -8.04 -6.75 24.93
C PRO A 113 -8.08 -5.84 23.71
N ILE A 114 -9.28 -5.55 23.21
CA ILE A 114 -9.50 -4.69 22.03
C ILE A 114 -8.75 -3.36 22.14
N GLY A 115 -8.69 -2.76 23.33
CA GLY A 115 -7.96 -1.51 23.56
C GLY A 115 -6.47 -1.58 23.22
N GLU A 116 -5.83 -2.73 23.45
CA GLU A 116 -4.43 -2.94 23.09
C GLU A 116 -4.26 -3.09 21.57
N LEU A 117 -5.18 -3.80 20.90
CA LEU A 117 -5.18 -3.93 19.45
C LEU A 117 -5.40 -2.58 18.75
N LEU A 118 -6.26 -1.72 19.31
CA LEU A 118 -6.46 -0.35 18.81
C LEU A 118 -5.19 0.49 18.94
N TYR A 119 -4.46 0.36 20.07
CA TYR A 119 -3.18 1.05 20.26
C TYR A 119 -2.14 0.61 19.20
N TRP A 120 -2.00 -0.70 18.98
CA TRP A 120 -1.11 -1.24 17.96
C TRP A 120 -1.52 -0.82 16.54
N GLY A 121 -2.82 -0.89 16.22
CA GLY A 121 -3.34 -0.45 14.93
C GLY A 121 -3.05 1.03 14.66
N ALA A 122 -3.27 1.90 15.63
CA ALA A 122 -2.95 3.32 15.51
C ALA A 122 -1.44 3.55 15.32
N PHE A 123 -0.61 2.85 16.09
CA PHE A 123 0.84 2.93 15.99
C PHE A 123 1.36 2.53 14.60
N PHE A 124 0.93 1.37 14.10
CA PHE A 124 1.32 0.87 12.78
C PHE A 124 0.80 1.77 11.65
N PHE A 125 -0.41 2.32 11.80
CA PHE A 125 -0.98 3.26 10.84
C PHE A 125 -0.09 4.50 10.71
N ILE A 126 0.25 5.13 11.85
CA ILE A 126 1.05 6.36 11.88
C ILE A 126 2.43 6.12 11.25
N ILE A 127 3.10 5.04 11.66
CA ILE A 127 4.45 4.73 11.13
C ILE A 127 4.39 4.43 9.63
N GLY A 128 3.44 3.61 9.20
CA GLY A 128 3.28 3.27 7.78
C GLY A 128 2.97 4.50 6.92
N ALA A 129 2.05 5.37 7.38
CA ALA A 129 1.68 6.58 6.67
C ALA A 129 2.86 7.57 6.58
N ILE A 130 3.61 7.78 7.66
CA ILE A 130 4.77 8.68 7.66
C ILE A 130 5.88 8.12 6.75
N ALA A 131 6.23 6.84 6.89
CA ALA A 131 7.30 6.22 6.12
C ALA A 131 7.00 6.23 4.61
N HIS A 132 5.79 5.80 4.23
CA HIS A 132 5.39 5.80 2.83
C HIS A 132 5.19 7.22 2.29
N GLY A 133 4.65 8.14 3.09
CA GLY A 133 4.48 9.53 2.70
C GLY A 133 5.81 10.25 2.45
N ALA A 134 6.80 10.05 3.33
CA ALA A 134 8.15 10.60 3.14
C ALA A 134 8.76 10.10 1.82
N LEU A 135 8.62 8.81 1.55
CA LEU A 135 9.18 8.20 0.35
C LEU A 135 8.42 8.62 -0.93
N ALA A 136 7.09 8.67 -0.89
CA ALA A 136 6.26 9.19 -1.98
C ALA A 136 6.66 10.62 -2.35
N LEU A 137 6.81 11.50 -1.35
CA LEU A 137 7.25 12.88 -1.56
C LEU A 137 8.67 13.01 -2.13
N THR A 138 9.57 12.07 -1.81
CA THR A 138 10.92 12.07 -2.39
C THR A 138 10.92 11.62 -3.85
N LEU A 139 10.06 10.67 -4.22
CA LEU A 139 9.96 10.18 -5.59
C LEU A 139 9.25 11.20 -6.50
N ASP A 140 8.15 11.79 -6.04
CA ASP A 140 7.40 12.77 -6.84
C ASP A 140 8.22 14.05 -7.12
N ARG A 141 9.11 14.47 -6.20
CA ARG A 141 10.04 15.59 -6.41
C ARG A 141 11.06 15.35 -7.52
N GLY A 142 11.41 14.08 -7.80
CA GLY A 142 12.34 13.73 -8.87
C GLY A 142 11.75 13.86 -10.27
N GLU A 143 10.41 13.90 -10.37
CA GLU A 143 9.69 13.82 -11.65
C GLU A 143 9.17 15.18 -12.17
N GLY A 144 9.45 16.28 -11.47
CA GLY A 144 9.06 17.62 -11.93
C GLY A 144 7.54 17.83 -11.99
N ARG A 145 6.81 17.28 -11.02
CA ARG A 145 5.39 17.58 -10.75
C ARG A 145 5.21 18.32 -9.44
#